data_AF-A0A2N9Y3T6-F1
#
_entry.id   AF-A0A2N9Y3T6-F1
#
_cell.length_a   1.000
_cell.length_b   1.000
_cell.length_c   1.000
_cell.angle_alpha   90.00
_cell.angle_beta   90.00
_cell.angle_gamma   90.00
#
_symmetry.space_group_name_H-M   'P 1'
#
loop_
_entity.id
_entity.type
_entity.pdbx_description
1 polymer ?
#
loop_
_entity_poly.entity_id
_entity_poly.type
_entity_poly.pdbx_seq_one_letter_code
_entity_poly.pdbx_strand_id
1 'polypeptide(L)'
;MSIEELSSKGIDSFINHLNSFIFKTAPEFFITQYKKHEMKLNKGLPEYIKANYQRCAFVRTLLKRDRPTELDKIYEPLQFKIDDEILKEDEIKSSIATNLHRTIISGYAGNGKTIFLKKIYKELIDNQVNFYPIFVELRNISSGTQTLLDCIYEYLSRHIQIILPRNNLHMV
;
A
#
# COMPACT_ATOMS: atom_id res chain seq x y z
N MET A 1 42.83 -23.44 27.35
CA MET A 1 41.57 -22.77 26.96
C MET A 1 40.96 -22.26 28.25
N SER A 2 40.90 -20.93 28.43
CA SER A 2 40.43 -20.32 29.68
C SER A 2 38.90 -20.49 29.83
N ILE A 3 38.39 -20.37 31.05
CA ILE A 3 36.94 -20.46 31.33
C ILE A 3 36.15 -19.39 30.54
N GLU A 4 36.77 -18.24 30.26
CA GLU A 4 36.21 -17.16 29.45
C GLU A 4 36.06 -17.55 27.96
N GLU A 5 37.01 -18.31 27.39
CA GLU A 5 36.94 -18.79 25.99
C GLU A 5 35.87 -19.88 25.78
N LEU A 6 35.61 -20.70 26.81
CA LEU A 6 34.53 -21.70 26.79
C LEU A 6 33.14 -21.06 26.92
N SER A 7 33.02 -19.98 27.70
CA SER A 7 31.80 -19.19 27.84
C SER A 7 31.44 -18.48 26.53
N SER A 8 32.41 -17.84 25.86
CA SER A 8 32.16 -17.16 24.57
C SER A 8 31.73 -18.15 23.48
N LYS A 9 32.41 -19.30 23.35
CA LYS A 9 32.03 -20.36 22.39
C LYS A 9 30.64 -20.93 22.65
N GLY A 10 30.26 -21.09 23.92
CA GLY A 10 28.92 -21.56 24.30
C GLY A 10 27.83 -20.57 23.90
N ILE A 11 28.08 -19.27 24.11
CA ILE A 11 27.18 -18.18 23.72
C ILE A 11 27.08 -18.07 22.20
N ASP A 12 28.21 -18.13 21.48
CA ASP A 12 28.24 -18.08 20.02
C ASP A 12 27.49 -19.26 19.38
N SER A 13 27.64 -20.46 19.96
CA SER A 13 26.91 -21.66 19.54
C SER A 13 25.39 -21.51 19.74
N PHE A 14 24.97 -20.95 20.88
CA PHE A 14 23.55 -20.70 21.17
C PHE A 14 22.94 -19.64 20.24
N ILE A 15 23.66 -18.55 19.98
CA ILE A 15 23.23 -17.50 19.03
C ILE A 15 23.10 -18.06 17.61
N ASN A 16 24.06 -18.87 17.17
CA ASN A 16 24.00 -19.51 15.85
C ASN A 16 22.84 -20.51 15.76
N HIS A 17 22.57 -21.25 16.83
CA HIS A 17 21.43 -22.16 16.88
C HIS A 17 20.09 -21.41 16.82
N LEU A 18 19.92 -20.35 17.61
CA LEU A 18 18.74 -19.49 17.56
C LEU A 18 18.56 -18.82 16.20
N ASN A 19 19.63 -18.29 15.60
CA ASN A 19 19.58 -17.70 14.27
C ASN A 19 19.14 -18.74 13.24
N SER A 20 19.70 -19.95 13.27
CA SER A 20 19.31 -21.03 12.36
C SER A 20 17.85 -21.47 12.56
N PHE A 21 17.37 -21.49 13.80
CA PHE A 21 16.00 -21.83 14.16
C PHE A 21 15.02 -20.76 13.70
N ILE A 22 15.33 -19.47 13.91
CA ILE A 22 14.53 -18.34 13.42
C ILE A 22 14.54 -18.33 11.89
N PHE A 23 15.69 -18.51 11.24
CA PHE A 23 15.78 -18.52 9.77
C PHE A 23 15.07 -19.72 9.13
N LYS A 24 14.91 -20.83 9.84
CA LYS A 24 14.20 -22.02 9.35
C LYS A 24 12.70 -21.94 9.64
N THR A 25 12.34 -21.49 10.84
CA THR A 25 10.94 -21.46 11.33
C THR A 25 10.19 -20.23 10.86
N ALA A 26 10.84 -19.07 10.74
CA ALA A 26 10.22 -17.84 10.24
C ALA A 26 9.68 -18.00 8.81
N PRO A 27 10.44 -18.48 7.81
CA PRO A 27 9.90 -18.69 6.46
C PRO A 27 8.81 -19.77 6.45
N GLU A 28 8.91 -20.85 7.22
CA GLU A 28 7.83 -21.84 7.33
C GLU A 28 6.56 -21.23 7.93
N PHE A 29 6.67 -20.39 8.96
CA PHE A 29 5.56 -19.65 9.54
C PHE A 29 4.95 -18.66 8.53
N PHE A 30 5.77 -17.86 7.84
CA PHE A 30 5.31 -16.93 6.81
C PHE A 30 4.62 -17.65 5.65
N ILE A 31 5.18 -18.77 5.17
CA ILE A 31 4.57 -19.61 4.12
C ILE A 31 3.27 -20.22 4.62
N THR A 32 3.21 -20.68 5.87
CA THR A 32 2.01 -21.28 6.46
C THR A 32 0.89 -20.25 6.62
N GLN A 33 1.22 -19.04 7.09
CA GLN A 33 0.26 -17.94 7.17
C GLN A 33 -0.15 -17.44 5.78
N TYR A 34 0.80 -17.36 4.83
CA TYR A 34 0.52 -17.03 3.43
C TYR A 34 -0.46 -18.04 2.82
N LYS A 35 -0.20 -19.35 2.94
CA LYS A 35 -1.10 -20.43 2.49
C LYS A 35 -2.47 -20.37 3.16
N LYS A 36 -2.52 -20.09 4.47
CA LYS A 36 -3.77 -19.94 5.23
C LYS A 36 -4.62 -18.74 4.75
N HIS A 37 -3.98 -17.69 4.25
CA HIS A 37 -4.63 -16.48 3.75
C HIS A 37 -4.60 -16.35 2.22
N GLU A 38 -4.10 -17.38 1.53
CA GLU A 38 -3.80 -17.39 0.10
C GLU A 38 -5.02 -17.09 -0.74
N MET A 39 -6.20 -17.63 -0.40
CA MET A 39 -7.44 -17.33 -1.11
C MET A 39 -7.86 -15.85 -0.99
N LYS A 40 -7.60 -15.19 0.15
CA LYS A 40 -7.91 -13.76 0.35
C LYS A 40 -6.88 -12.85 -0.32
N LEU A 41 -5.62 -13.27 -0.37
CA LEU A 41 -4.54 -12.53 -1.01
C LEU A 41 -4.57 -12.68 -2.54
N ASN A 42 -4.78 -13.90 -3.06
CA ASN A 42 -4.78 -14.19 -4.51
C ASN A 42 -6.07 -13.78 -5.24
N LYS A 43 -7.20 -13.56 -4.55
CA LYS A 43 -8.48 -13.15 -5.17
C LYS A 43 -9.14 -11.90 -4.55
N GLY A 44 -8.49 -11.27 -3.57
CA GLY A 44 -9.02 -10.08 -2.94
C GLY A 44 -8.25 -8.85 -3.37
N LEU A 45 -6.94 -8.97 -3.34
CA LEU A 45 -6.01 -7.88 -3.61
C LEU A 45 -5.98 -7.49 -5.10
N PRO A 46 -5.97 -8.42 -6.08
CA PRO A 46 -6.04 -8.05 -7.49
C PRO A 46 -7.31 -7.25 -7.84
N GLU A 47 -8.44 -7.62 -7.25
CA GLU A 47 -9.74 -6.99 -7.48
C GLU A 47 -9.82 -5.63 -6.80
N TYR A 48 -9.26 -5.50 -5.58
CA TYR A 48 -9.06 -4.21 -4.93
C TYR A 48 -8.22 -3.27 -5.82
N ILE A 49 -7.11 -3.77 -6.37
CA ILE A 49 -6.25 -3.00 -7.26
C ILE A 49 -7.00 -2.59 -8.53
N LYS A 50 -7.71 -3.53 -9.17
CA LYS A 50 -8.53 -3.26 -10.35
C LYS A 50 -9.59 -2.20 -10.08
N ALA A 51 -10.29 -2.29 -8.96
CA ALA A 51 -11.31 -1.33 -8.57
C ALA A 51 -10.73 0.07 -8.33
N ASN A 52 -9.60 0.16 -7.62
CA ASN A 52 -8.93 1.45 -7.39
C ASN A 52 -8.32 2.01 -8.68
N TYR A 53 -7.76 1.17 -9.55
CA TYR A 53 -7.28 1.59 -10.86
C TYR A 53 -8.40 2.25 -11.66
N GLN A 54 -9.59 1.63 -11.75
CA GLN A 54 -10.74 2.23 -12.44
C GLN A 54 -11.15 3.57 -11.83
N ARG A 55 -11.18 3.68 -10.48
CA ARG A 55 -11.50 4.94 -9.77
C ARG A 55 -10.45 6.05 -9.96
N CYS A 56 -9.21 5.68 -10.21
CA CYS A 56 -8.09 6.59 -10.42
C CYS A 56 -7.97 7.00 -11.90
N ALA A 57 -8.14 6.04 -12.81
CA ALA A 57 -8.04 6.23 -14.25
C ALA A 57 -9.24 6.99 -14.85
N PHE A 58 -10.42 6.94 -14.22
CA PHE A 58 -11.61 7.64 -14.69
C PHE A 58 -12.17 8.56 -13.60
N VAL A 59 -12.29 9.85 -13.92
CA VAL A 59 -12.76 10.89 -13.00
C VAL A 59 -13.97 11.62 -13.58
N ARG A 60 -14.91 12.00 -12.72
CA ARG A 60 -16.01 12.89 -13.10
C ARG A 60 -15.52 14.33 -13.13
N THR A 61 -15.87 15.05 -14.18
CA THR A 61 -15.56 16.48 -14.29
C THR A 61 -16.82 17.32 -14.13
N LEU A 62 -16.66 18.61 -13.81
CA LEU A 62 -17.80 19.52 -13.74
C LEU A 62 -18.51 19.69 -15.09
N LEU A 63 -17.74 19.58 -16.19
CA LEU A 63 -18.20 19.77 -17.57
C LEU A 63 -18.89 18.51 -18.15
N LYS A 64 -18.45 17.31 -17.76
CA LYS A 64 -19.04 16.02 -18.17
C LYS A 64 -19.47 15.24 -16.94
N ARG A 65 -20.65 15.58 -16.42
CA ARG A 65 -21.21 14.96 -15.20
C ARG A 65 -21.84 13.59 -15.46
N ASP A 66 -22.34 13.41 -16.68
CA ASP A 66 -23.04 12.24 -17.18
C ASP A 66 -22.11 11.03 -17.36
N ARG A 67 -20.85 11.26 -17.76
CA ARG A 67 -19.86 10.19 -17.99
C ARG A 67 -18.49 10.49 -17.36
N PRO A 68 -17.88 9.52 -16.67
CA PRO A 68 -16.48 9.61 -16.28
C PRO A 68 -15.58 9.87 -17.50
N THR A 69 -14.57 10.72 -17.33
CA THR A 69 -13.55 10.99 -18.34
C THR A 69 -12.24 10.36 -17.90
N GLU A 70 -11.51 9.78 -18.85
CA GLU A 70 -10.18 9.25 -18.60
C GLU A 70 -9.26 10.37 -18.12
N LEU A 71 -8.57 10.14 -17.00
CA LEU A 71 -7.77 11.14 -16.30
C LEU A 71 -6.68 11.72 -17.22
N ASP A 72 -5.98 10.87 -17.95
CA ASP A 72 -4.86 11.30 -18.81
C ASP A 72 -5.27 12.26 -19.93
N LYS A 73 -6.54 12.26 -20.33
CA LYS A 73 -7.06 13.17 -21.36
C LYS A 73 -7.28 14.60 -20.87
N ILE A 74 -7.30 14.79 -19.55
CA ILE A 74 -7.68 16.06 -18.91
C ILE A 74 -6.72 16.48 -17.79
N TYR A 75 -5.68 15.68 -17.56
CA TYR A 75 -4.71 15.93 -16.50
C TYR A 75 -3.67 16.95 -16.97
N GLU A 76 -3.53 18.01 -16.19
CA GLU A 76 -2.47 19.00 -16.36
C GLU A 76 -1.44 18.80 -15.24
N PRO A 77 -0.14 18.66 -15.56
CA PRO A 77 0.91 18.50 -14.55
C PRO A 77 0.97 19.65 -13.54
N LEU A 78 1.25 19.31 -12.28
CA LEU A 78 1.36 20.28 -11.21
C LEU A 78 2.80 20.75 -11.00
N GLN A 79 2.94 21.95 -10.41
CA GLN A 79 4.20 22.42 -9.85
C GLN A 79 4.14 22.29 -8.33
N PHE A 80 5.28 21.94 -7.74
CA PHE A 80 5.43 21.74 -6.31
C PHE A 80 6.48 22.71 -5.77
N LYS A 81 6.37 23.03 -4.49
CA LYS A 81 7.36 23.83 -3.77
C LYS A 81 7.82 23.07 -2.54
N ILE A 82 9.13 22.91 -2.39
CA ILE A 82 9.77 22.41 -1.16
C ILE A 82 10.68 23.53 -0.69
N ASP A 83 10.49 23.99 0.55
CA ASP A 83 11.15 25.17 1.10
C ASP A 83 11.04 26.39 0.19
N ASP A 84 12.09 26.76 -0.55
CA ASP A 84 12.07 27.86 -1.55
C ASP A 84 12.29 27.40 -3.00
N GLU A 85 12.42 26.10 -3.22
CA GLU A 85 12.66 25.52 -4.54
C GLU A 85 11.35 25.10 -5.20
N ILE A 86 11.21 25.41 -6.49
CA ILE A 86 10.09 24.96 -7.31
C ILE A 86 10.52 23.72 -8.07
N LEU A 87 9.78 22.63 -7.89
CA LEU A 87 10.03 21.35 -8.54
C LEU A 87 8.91 21.01 -9.51
N LYS A 88 9.27 20.35 -10.61
CA LYS A 88 8.32 19.73 -11.52
C LYS A 88 7.75 18.46 -10.90
N GLU A 89 6.59 18.07 -11.39
CA GLU A 89 5.90 16.85 -10.96
C GLU A 89 6.77 15.59 -11.02
N ASP A 90 7.52 15.40 -12.11
CA ASP A 90 8.35 14.20 -12.29
C ASP A 90 9.50 14.09 -11.27
N GLU A 91 10.01 15.23 -10.80
CA GLU A 91 11.03 15.29 -9.75
C GLU A 91 10.42 14.84 -8.41
N ILE A 92 9.19 15.26 -8.11
CA ILE A 92 8.46 14.82 -6.92
C ILE A 92 8.11 13.34 -7.00
N LYS A 93 7.63 12.84 -8.15
CA LYS A 93 7.34 11.41 -8.34
C LYS A 93 8.60 10.57 -8.13
N SER A 94 9.72 10.98 -8.70
CA SER A 94 11.02 10.31 -8.54
C SER A 94 11.46 10.29 -7.08
N SER A 95 11.31 11.41 -6.36
CA SER A 95 11.61 11.51 -4.93
C SER A 95 10.76 10.55 -4.07
N ILE A 96 9.45 10.46 -4.35
CA ILE A 96 8.54 9.53 -3.67
C ILE A 96 8.97 8.07 -3.93
N ALA A 97 9.31 7.73 -5.17
CA ALA A 97 9.65 6.37 -5.56
C ALA A 97 11.01 5.90 -5.04
N THR A 98 12.03 6.77 -5.02
CA THR A 98 13.42 6.39 -4.73
C THR A 98 13.63 6.09 -3.25
N ASN A 99 12.96 6.82 -2.35
CA ASN A 99 13.30 6.79 -0.93
C ASN A 99 12.18 6.27 -0.01
N LEU A 100 10.99 5.93 -0.54
CA LEU A 100 9.83 5.46 0.24
C LEU A 100 9.54 6.32 1.48
N HIS A 101 9.85 7.63 1.40
CA HIS A 101 9.72 8.54 2.52
C HIS A 101 8.25 8.86 2.78
N ARG A 102 7.95 9.21 4.04
CA ARG A 102 6.66 9.76 4.43
C ARG A 102 6.54 11.17 3.83
N THR A 103 5.92 11.27 2.67
CA THR A 103 5.71 12.54 1.97
C THR A 103 4.34 13.12 2.29
N ILE A 104 4.32 14.39 2.69
CA ILE A 104 3.08 15.15 2.91
C ILE A 104 2.93 16.15 1.76
N ILE A 105 1.84 16.03 1.01
CA ILE A 105 1.48 16.98 -0.05
C ILE A 105 0.41 17.92 0.48
N SER A 106 0.76 19.19 0.66
CA SER A 106 -0.14 20.23 1.17
C SER A 106 -0.55 21.21 0.07
N GLY A 107 -1.58 22.01 0.32
CA GLY A 107 -2.10 23.00 -0.62
C GLY A 107 -3.57 23.31 -0.37
N TYR A 108 -4.10 24.34 -1.03
CA TYR A 108 -5.50 24.75 -0.87
C TYR A 108 -6.50 23.72 -1.45
N ALA A 109 -7.76 23.84 -1.04
CA ALA A 109 -8.85 23.09 -1.66
C ALA A 109 -8.93 23.43 -3.16
N GLY A 110 -9.12 22.42 -4.01
CA GLY A 110 -9.18 22.62 -5.46
C GLY A 110 -7.82 22.55 -6.19
N ASN A 111 -6.68 22.61 -5.50
CA ASN A 111 -5.34 22.55 -6.12
C ASN A 111 -4.92 21.17 -6.67
N GLY A 112 -5.88 20.26 -6.94
CA GLY A 112 -5.57 19.00 -7.60
C GLY A 112 -4.92 17.90 -6.75
N LYS A 113 -4.70 18.07 -5.43
CA LYS A 113 -4.04 17.05 -4.56
C LYS A 113 -4.58 15.62 -4.76
N THR A 114 -5.89 15.43 -4.70
CA THR A 114 -6.51 14.11 -4.91
C THR A 114 -6.33 13.61 -6.34
N ILE A 115 -6.37 14.52 -7.33
CA ILE A 115 -6.19 14.18 -8.73
C ILE A 115 -4.74 13.73 -8.99
N PHE A 116 -3.77 14.42 -8.40
CA PHE A 116 -2.36 14.02 -8.43
C PHE A 116 -2.12 12.64 -7.81
N LEU A 117 -2.69 12.36 -6.63
CA LEU A 117 -2.57 11.03 -6.02
C LEU A 117 -3.20 9.92 -6.88
N LYS A 118 -4.32 10.22 -7.56
CA LYS A 118 -4.93 9.30 -8.54
C LYS A 118 -4.02 9.08 -9.75
N LYS A 119 -3.36 10.14 -10.24
CA LYS A 119 -2.40 10.05 -11.35
C LYS A 119 -1.22 9.15 -10.96
N ILE A 120 -0.61 9.36 -9.80
CA ILE A 120 0.46 8.49 -9.27
C ILE A 120 -0.02 7.04 -9.20
N TYR A 121 -1.18 6.78 -8.59
CA TYR A 121 -1.69 5.42 -8.46
C TYR A 121 -1.85 4.72 -9.81
N LYS A 122 -2.45 5.42 -10.79
CA LYS A 122 -2.61 4.91 -12.15
C LYS A 122 -1.25 4.57 -12.78
N GLU A 123 -0.30 5.50 -12.73
CA GLU A 123 1.04 5.31 -13.29
C GLU A 123 1.80 4.15 -12.63
N LEU A 124 1.69 3.96 -11.32
CA LEU A 124 2.30 2.82 -10.64
C LEU A 124 1.80 1.49 -11.21
N ILE A 125 0.50 1.38 -11.48
CA ILE A 125 -0.10 0.18 -12.07
C ILE A 125 0.30 0.02 -13.54
N ASP A 126 0.22 1.09 -14.34
CA ASP A 126 0.59 1.07 -15.76
C ASP A 126 2.06 0.67 -15.96
N ASN A 127 2.93 1.12 -15.05
CA ASN A 127 4.37 0.82 -15.04
C ASN A 127 4.72 -0.52 -14.38
N GLN A 128 3.73 -1.32 -13.98
CA GLN A 128 3.92 -2.69 -13.46
C GLN A 128 4.90 -2.78 -12.28
N VAL A 129 4.76 -1.89 -11.29
CA VAL A 129 5.61 -1.92 -10.10
C VAL A 129 5.55 -3.26 -9.35
N ASN A 130 6.65 -3.61 -8.68
CA ASN A 130 6.81 -4.88 -7.97
C ASN A 130 6.22 -4.89 -6.55
N PHE A 131 5.34 -3.94 -6.23
CA PHE A 131 4.65 -3.82 -4.95
C PHE A 131 3.17 -3.51 -5.16
N TYR A 132 2.35 -3.72 -4.13
CA TYR A 132 0.92 -3.43 -4.21
C TYR A 132 0.62 -1.99 -3.77
N PRO A 133 0.25 -1.07 -4.67
CA PRO A 133 -0.12 0.27 -4.25
C PRO A 133 -1.46 0.25 -3.52
N ILE A 134 -1.49 0.88 -2.35
CA ILE A 134 -2.67 0.97 -1.49
C ILE A 134 -3.19 2.40 -1.50
N PHE A 135 -4.39 2.62 -2.06
CA PHE A 135 -5.04 3.92 -2.09
C PHE A 135 -6.14 4.02 -1.02
N VAL A 136 -5.92 4.86 -0.01
CA VAL A 136 -6.87 5.04 1.09
C VAL A 136 -7.37 6.48 1.13
N GLU A 137 -8.68 6.66 1.05
CA GLU A 137 -9.32 7.95 1.29
C GLU A 137 -9.59 8.10 2.78
N LEU A 138 -8.82 8.99 3.45
CA LEU A 138 -8.88 9.17 4.91
C LEU A 138 -10.28 9.52 5.44
N ARG A 139 -11.15 10.10 4.61
CA ARG A 139 -12.57 10.37 4.97
C ARG A 139 -13.36 9.12 5.36
N ASN A 140 -12.88 7.93 4.98
CA ASN A 140 -13.52 6.65 5.26
C ASN A 140 -12.94 5.96 6.50
N ILE A 141 -11.97 6.59 7.17
CA ILE A 141 -11.37 6.10 8.41
C ILE A 141 -12.10 6.73 9.59
N SER A 142 -12.58 5.91 10.52
CA SER A 142 -13.21 6.38 11.77
C SER A 142 -12.14 6.94 12.72
N SER A 143 -12.42 8.08 13.34
CA SER A 143 -11.61 8.60 14.45
C SER A 143 -11.83 7.74 15.70
N GLY A 144 -10.74 7.27 16.32
CA GLY A 144 -10.77 6.40 17.50
C GLY A 144 -9.39 6.21 18.10
N THR A 145 -9.23 5.26 19.02
CA THR A 145 -7.95 4.91 19.67
C THR A 145 -7.02 4.05 18.79
N GLN A 146 -7.45 3.73 17.57
CA GLN A 146 -6.74 2.87 16.64
C GLN A 146 -5.56 3.61 15.97
N THR A 147 -4.50 2.88 15.63
CA THR A 147 -3.41 3.45 14.84
C THR A 147 -3.82 3.58 13.37
N LEU A 148 -3.13 4.43 12.60
CA LEU A 148 -3.37 4.54 11.16
C LEU A 148 -3.20 3.19 10.44
N LEU A 149 -2.26 2.37 10.90
CA LEU A 149 -2.02 1.05 10.32
C LEU A 149 -3.21 0.12 10.56
N ASP A 150 -3.79 0.14 11.75
CA ASP A 150 -5.01 -0.63 12.07
C ASP A 150 -6.16 -0.19 11.17
N CYS A 151 -6.34 1.12 11.02
CA CYS A 151 -7.38 1.68 10.14
C CYS A 151 -7.19 1.25 8.67
N ILE A 152 -5.96 1.23 8.17
CA ILE A 152 -5.64 0.76 6.81
C ILE A 152 -5.93 -0.74 6.69
N TYR A 153 -5.53 -1.54 7.69
CA TYR A 153 -5.79 -2.97 7.70
C TYR A 153 -7.29 -3.28 7.70
N GLU A 154 -8.08 -2.58 8.50
CA GLU A 154 -9.53 -2.72 8.51
C GLU A 154 -10.16 -2.28 7.18
N TYR A 155 -9.71 -1.16 6.63
CA TYR A 155 -10.16 -0.68 5.31
C TYR A 155 -9.94 -1.73 4.24
N LEU A 156 -8.73 -2.29 4.14
CA LEU A 156 -8.39 -3.34 3.19
C LEU A 156 -9.19 -4.62 3.42
N SER A 157 -9.31 -5.04 4.67
CA SER A 157 -10.06 -6.24 5.04
C SER A 157 -11.53 -6.15 4.62
N ARG A 158 -12.18 -5.00 4.83
CA ARG A 158 -13.57 -4.77 4.39
C ARG A 158 -13.67 -4.80 2.87
N HIS A 159 -12.80 -4.09 2.16
CA HIS A 159 -12.83 -4.02 0.70
C HIS A 159 -12.56 -5.38 0.03
N ILE A 160 -11.66 -6.20 0.59
CA ILE A 160 -11.36 -7.54 0.09
C ILE A 160 -12.51 -8.53 0.39
N GLN A 161 -13.13 -8.44 1.57
CA GLN A 161 -14.24 -9.33 1.96
C GLN A 161 -15.54 -9.07 1.18
N ILE A 162 -15.79 -7.82 0.75
CA ILE A 162 -16.97 -7.48 -0.06
C ILE A 162 -16.88 -8.08 -1.47
N ILE A 163 -15.68 -8.35 -1.96
CA ILE A 163 -15.43 -8.86 -3.31
C ILE A 163 -15.58 -10.38 -3.40
N LEU A 164 -15.30 -11.10 -2.30
CA LEU A 164 -15.59 -12.54 -2.22
C LEU A 164 -17.08 -12.73 -1.91
N PRO A 165 -17.84 -13.50 -2.72
CA PRO A 165 -19.24 -13.74 -2.42
C PRO A 165 -19.35 -14.37 -1.02
N ARG A 166 -20.27 -13.84 -0.20
CA ARG A 166 -20.69 -14.52 1.03
C ARG A 166 -21.29 -15.85 0.59
N ASN A 167 -20.53 -16.94 0.70
CA ASN A 167 -21.11 -18.27 0.64
C ASN A 167 -22.09 -18.36 1.82
N ASN A 168 -23.39 -18.23 1.54
CA ASN A 168 -24.43 -18.58 2.48
C ASN A 168 -24.36 -20.10 2.68
N LEU A 169 -23.59 -20.54 3.67
CA LEU A 169 -23.73 -21.88 4.23
C LEU A 169 -25.01 -21.89 5.07
N HIS A 170 -26.11 -22.27 4.44
CA HIS A 170 -27.21 -22.86 5.17
C HIS A 170 -26.77 -24.27 5.58
N MET A 171 -26.71 -24.55 6.89
CA MET A 171 -26.71 -25.93 7.37
C MET A 171 -28.04 -26.56 6.97
N VAL A 172 -27.96 -27.72 6.32
CA VAL A 172 -29.00 -28.75 6.38
C VAL A 172 -28.56 -29.74 7.45
#